data_AF-A0A4Z1HR87-F1
#
_entry.id   AF-A0A4Z1HR87-F1
#
_cell.length_a   1.000
_cell.length_b   1.000
_cell.length_c   1.000
_cell.angle_alpha   90.00
_cell.angle_beta   90.00
_cell.angle_gamma   90.00
#
_symmetry.space_group_name_H-M   'P 1'
#
loop_
_entity.id
_entity.type
_entity.pdbx_description
1 polymer ?
#
loop_
_entity_poly.entity_id
_entity_poly.type
_entity_poly.pdbx_seq_one_letter_code
_entity_poly.pdbx_strand_id
1 'polypeptide(L)'
;MSMELRRRHENFPISTGESYDFGQPNSLVHIDITLDGIKNIVKEVYGQRGNEILNSRVRCVTARVWKPLKGPVMDWPLALCESKSLEDADIVPADAVYERVVAEYCMVHHNPAQSWYYLREQKPTEALIFKATDSNAESISRCAHGSFYLPETKNTIPRESIDVRVLVMDADIDYPTEVEWFT
;
A
#
# COMPACT_ATOMS: atom_id res chain seq x y z
N MET A 1 2.67 -0.83 13.15
CA MET A 1 3.29 -0.24 11.93
C MET A 1 4.19 -1.30 11.33
N SER A 2 4.15 -1.51 10.01
CA SER A 2 5.09 -2.42 9.33
C SER A 2 5.83 -1.68 8.22
N MET A 3 7.05 -2.12 7.90
CA MET A 3 7.87 -1.51 6.86
C MET A 3 8.51 -2.56 5.96
N GLU A 4 8.64 -2.24 4.68
CA GLU A 4 9.27 -3.07 3.66
C GLU A 4 10.32 -2.25 2.91
N LEU A 5 11.54 -2.78 2.81
CA LEU A 5 12.57 -2.23 1.94
C LEU A 5 12.42 -2.83 0.55
N ARG A 6 12.37 -1.96 -0.46
CA ARG A 6 12.32 -2.36 -1.86
C ARG A 6 13.54 -1.87 -2.60
N ARG A 7 14.23 -2.79 -3.28
CA ARG A 7 15.40 -2.48 -4.11
C ARG A 7 15.21 -3.17 -5.45
N ARG A 8 15.10 -2.36 -6.51
CA ARG A 8 14.93 -2.89 -7.86
C ARG A 8 16.19 -3.67 -8.26
N HIS A 9 15.99 -4.93 -8.63
CA HIS A 9 17.01 -5.76 -9.25
C HIS A 9 17.28 -5.28 -10.68
N GLU A 10 18.53 -5.37 -11.15
CA GLU A 10 18.93 -4.83 -12.46
C GLU A 10 18.08 -5.36 -13.62
N ASN A 11 17.73 -6.65 -13.57
CA ASN A 11 16.90 -7.34 -14.57
C ASN A 11 15.39 -7.06 -14.47
N PHE A 12 14.89 -6.46 -13.39
CA PHE A 12 13.46 -6.13 -13.27
C PHE A 12 13.01 -5.23 -14.44
N PRO A 13 11.86 -5.48 -15.11
CA PRO A 13 10.74 -6.32 -14.68
C PRO A 13 10.82 -7.79 -15.11
N ILE A 14 11.93 -8.23 -15.69
CA ILE A 14 12.11 -9.62 -16.10
C ILE A 14 12.43 -10.46 -14.86
N SER A 15 11.61 -11.48 -14.61
CA SER A 15 11.84 -12.45 -13.54
C SER A 15 13.14 -13.21 -13.79
N THR A 16 13.97 -13.34 -12.75
CA THR A 16 15.18 -14.16 -12.79
C THR A 16 14.88 -15.65 -12.59
N GLY A 17 13.66 -16.00 -12.17
CA GLY A 17 13.30 -17.36 -11.77
C GLY A 17 13.74 -17.74 -10.35
N GLU A 18 14.43 -16.83 -9.65
CA GLU A 18 14.87 -17.00 -8.27
C GLU A 18 14.24 -15.94 -7.37
N SER A 19 14.22 -16.19 -6.06
CA SER A 19 13.78 -15.20 -5.07
C SER A 19 14.75 -14.01 -5.03
N TYR A 20 14.21 -12.80 -4.89
CA TYR A 20 15.01 -11.60 -4.68
C TYR A 20 15.28 -11.37 -3.19
N ASP A 21 16.45 -10.81 -2.86
CA ASP A 21 16.78 -10.40 -1.48
C ASP A 21 15.87 -9.27 -0.95
N PHE A 22 15.30 -8.47 -1.86
CA PHE A 22 14.44 -7.32 -1.53
C PHE A 22 13.19 -7.32 -2.40
N GLY A 23 12.12 -6.73 -1.87
CA GLY A 23 10.89 -6.50 -2.62
C GLY A 23 11.15 -5.68 -3.89
N GLN A 24 10.52 -6.07 -4.99
CA GLN A 24 10.63 -5.38 -6.28
C GLN A 24 9.55 -4.30 -6.41
N PRO A 25 9.70 -3.33 -7.33
CA PRO A 25 8.59 -2.44 -7.68
C PRO A 25 7.35 -3.23 -8.07
N ASN A 26 6.19 -2.88 -7.49
CA ASN A 26 4.95 -3.57 -7.83
C ASN A 26 4.29 -2.86 -9.02
N SER A 27 4.30 -3.51 -10.18
CA SER A 27 3.64 -3.00 -11.40
C SER A 27 2.16 -3.35 -11.47
N LEU A 28 1.67 -4.25 -10.61
CA LEU A 28 0.25 -4.53 -10.50
C LEU A 28 -0.40 -3.44 -9.66
N VAL A 29 -1.32 -2.72 -10.29
CA VAL A 29 -2.10 -1.69 -9.61
C VAL A 29 -3.02 -2.34 -8.59
N HIS A 30 -2.96 -1.85 -7.36
CA HIS A 30 -3.72 -2.40 -6.25
C HIS A 30 -4.16 -1.35 -5.24
N ILE A 31 -5.12 -1.74 -4.41
CA ILE A 31 -5.43 -1.14 -3.13
C ILE A 31 -5.02 -2.16 -2.06
N ASP A 32 -4.25 -1.72 -1.08
CA ASP A 32 -3.48 -2.58 -0.18
C ASP A 32 -4.25 -3.56 0.69
N ILE A 33 -5.52 -3.24 0.96
CA ILE A 33 -6.34 -3.99 1.89
C ILE A 33 -7.82 -3.76 1.61
N THR A 34 -8.60 -4.80 1.86
CA THR A 34 -10.06 -4.74 1.88
C THR A 34 -10.55 -4.15 3.21
N LEU A 35 -11.84 -3.80 3.28
CA LEU A 35 -12.46 -3.41 4.55
C LEU A 35 -12.48 -4.54 5.58
N ASP A 36 -12.68 -5.78 5.13
CA ASP A 36 -12.69 -6.94 6.02
C ASP A 36 -11.28 -7.31 6.48
N GLY A 37 -10.26 -7.12 5.64
CA GLY A 37 -8.86 -7.21 6.03
C GLY A 37 -8.50 -6.27 7.18
N ILE A 38 -9.02 -5.04 7.19
CA ILE A 38 -8.83 -4.11 8.33
C ILE A 38 -9.43 -4.69 9.61
N LYS A 39 -10.64 -5.26 9.56
CA LYS A 39 -11.28 -5.88 10.73
C LYS A 39 -10.46 -7.05 11.23
N ASN A 40 -9.90 -7.85 10.33
CA ASN A 40 -9.02 -8.97 10.70
C ASN A 40 -7.75 -8.48 11.39
N ILE A 41 -7.11 -7.43 10.87
CA ILE A 41 -5.97 -6.79 11.53
C ILE A 41 -6.34 -6.33 12.95
N VAL A 42 -7.48 -5.66 13.14
CA VAL A 42 -7.92 -5.24 14.49
C VAL A 42 -8.08 -6.45 15.42
N LYS A 43 -8.67 -7.54 14.94
CA LYS A 43 -8.80 -8.77 15.75
C LYS A 43 -7.46 -9.39 16.10
N GLU A 44 -6.53 -9.43 15.16
CA GLU A 44 -5.19 -9.98 15.39
C GLU A 44 -4.39 -9.15 16.40
N VAL A 45 -4.41 -7.82 16.26
CA VAL A 45 -3.61 -6.89 17.08
C VAL A 45 -4.16 -6.79 18.50
N TYR A 46 -5.48 -6.76 18.66
CA TYR A 46 -6.13 -6.54 19.96
C TYR A 46 -6.65 -7.84 20.60
N GLY A 47 -6.46 -8.99 19.95
CA GLY A 47 -6.85 -10.31 20.45
C GLY A 47 -8.31 -10.37 20.88
N GLN A 48 -8.55 -10.77 22.13
CA GLN A 48 -9.91 -10.91 22.69
C GLN A 48 -10.71 -9.59 22.65
N ARG A 49 -10.04 -8.43 22.74
CA ARG A 49 -10.68 -7.11 22.68
C ARG A 49 -11.05 -6.69 21.26
N GLY A 50 -10.53 -7.35 20.23
CA GLY A 50 -10.76 -6.94 18.84
C GLY A 50 -12.24 -6.91 18.45
N ASN A 51 -13.03 -7.90 18.90
CA ASN A 51 -14.48 -7.91 18.65
C ASN A 51 -15.22 -6.80 19.42
N GLU A 52 -14.78 -6.47 20.64
CA GLU A 52 -15.36 -5.38 21.42
C GLU A 52 -15.12 -4.03 20.73
N ILE A 53 -13.91 -3.82 20.21
CA ILE A 53 -13.52 -2.63 19.45
C ILE A 53 -14.36 -2.50 18.18
N LEU A 54 -14.49 -3.58 17.41
CA LEU A 54 -15.25 -3.58 16.16
C LEU A 54 -16.76 -3.38 16.37
N ASN A 55 -17.27 -3.70 17.56
CA ASN A 55 -18.67 -3.46 17.94
C ASN A 55 -18.90 -2.06 18.56
N SER A 56 -17.84 -1.29 18.83
CA SER A 56 -17.94 0.08 19.35
C SER A 56 -17.99 1.10 18.20
N ARG A 57 -18.04 2.40 18.53
CA ARG A 57 -17.79 3.45 17.53
C ARG A 57 -16.32 3.44 17.19
N VAL A 58 -15.98 2.85 16.05
CA VAL A 58 -14.60 2.77 15.54
C VAL A 58 -14.50 3.27 14.10
N ARG A 59 -13.44 4.02 13.83
CA ARG A 59 -12.96 4.31 12.49
C ARG A 59 -11.52 3.84 12.35
N CYS A 60 -11.27 2.99 11.36
CA CYS A 60 -9.96 2.49 11.00
C CYS A 60 -9.56 3.05 9.64
N VAL A 61 -8.36 3.58 9.55
CA VAL A 61 -7.77 4.10 8.31
C VAL A 61 -6.43 3.42 8.10
N THR A 62 -6.22 2.85 6.92
CA THR A 62 -4.88 2.44 6.50
C THR A 62 -4.25 3.53 5.66
N ALA A 63 -3.05 3.94 6.04
CA ALA A 63 -2.24 4.89 5.30
C ALA A 63 -0.92 4.24 4.89
N ARG A 64 -0.39 4.69 3.76
CA ARG A 64 0.93 4.34 3.27
C ARG A 64 1.84 5.54 3.31
N VAL A 65 3.09 5.28 3.69
CA VAL A 65 4.20 6.21 3.48
C VAL A 65 5.15 5.57 2.49
N TRP A 66 5.33 6.21 1.35
CA TRP A 66 6.31 5.82 0.35
C TRP A 66 7.43 6.86 0.30
N LYS A 67 8.66 6.40 0.49
CA LYS A 67 9.81 7.31 0.49
C LYS A 67 11.00 6.68 -0.25
N PRO A 68 11.59 7.38 -1.22
CA PRO A 68 12.83 6.92 -1.83
C PRO A 68 14.02 7.05 -0.87
N LEU A 69 14.94 6.10 -0.99
CA LEU A 69 16.22 6.08 -0.29
C LEU A 69 17.36 6.60 -1.19
N LYS A 70 17.20 6.47 -2.52
CA LYS A 70 18.08 7.03 -3.54
C LYS A 70 17.26 7.88 -4.52
N GLY A 71 17.84 8.96 -5.01
CA GLY A 71 17.13 9.80 -5.97
C GLY A 71 18.01 10.87 -6.65
N PRO A 72 17.41 11.69 -7.53
CA PRO A 72 15.96 11.75 -7.81
C PRO A 72 15.42 10.46 -8.41
N VAL A 73 14.17 10.10 -8.07
CA VAL A 73 13.50 8.91 -8.60
C VAL A 73 13.19 9.14 -10.07
N MET A 74 14.01 8.51 -10.90
CA MET A 74 13.76 8.38 -12.33
C MET A 74 13.31 6.96 -12.66
N ASP A 75 13.79 5.96 -11.94
CA ASP A 75 13.50 4.55 -12.16
C ASP A 75 12.24 4.10 -11.41
N TRP A 76 11.24 3.58 -12.13
CA TRP A 76 9.99 3.03 -11.58
C TRP A 76 9.32 3.89 -10.48
N PRO A 77 8.90 5.15 -10.75
CA PRO A 77 8.20 5.96 -9.77
C PRO A 77 6.86 5.34 -9.34
N LEU A 78 6.33 5.83 -8.21
CA LEU A 78 5.01 5.46 -7.72
C LEU A 78 3.92 6.37 -8.33
N ALA A 79 2.95 5.76 -9.02
CA ALA A 79 1.73 6.43 -9.45
C ALA A 79 0.61 6.21 -8.41
N LEU A 80 -0.17 7.27 -8.20
CA LEU A 80 -1.34 7.30 -7.34
C LEU A 80 -2.58 7.67 -8.17
N CYS A 81 -3.65 6.90 -8.04
CA CYS A 81 -4.94 7.22 -8.65
C CYS A 81 -5.72 8.18 -7.75
N GLU A 82 -6.36 9.17 -8.36
CA GLU A 82 -7.34 10.01 -7.68
C GLU A 82 -8.58 9.19 -7.34
N SER A 83 -8.95 9.19 -6.04
CA SER A 83 -10.03 8.33 -5.53
C SER A 83 -11.40 8.63 -6.15
N LYS A 84 -11.66 9.87 -6.56
CA LYS A 84 -12.92 10.28 -7.20
C LYS A 84 -13.06 9.81 -8.65
N SER A 85 -11.94 9.47 -9.28
CA SER A 85 -11.90 8.95 -10.66
C SER A 85 -11.94 7.42 -10.73
N LEU A 86 -11.98 6.76 -9.57
CA LEU A 86 -11.98 5.31 -9.45
C LEU A 86 -13.40 4.83 -9.17
N GLU A 87 -13.94 3.99 -10.06
CA GLU A 87 -15.27 3.42 -9.90
C GLU A 87 -15.22 2.09 -9.14
N ASP A 88 -16.27 1.77 -8.39
CA ASP A 88 -16.36 0.49 -7.67
C ASP A 88 -16.28 -0.72 -8.63
N ALA A 89 -16.77 -0.57 -9.86
CA ALA A 89 -16.70 -1.61 -10.90
C ALA A 89 -15.28 -1.89 -11.39
N ASP A 90 -14.34 -0.97 -11.19
CA ASP A 90 -12.93 -1.17 -11.54
C ASP A 90 -12.20 -2.02 -10.49
N ILE A 91 -12.78 -2.19 -9.30
CA ILE A 91 -12.11 -2.75 -8.13
C ILE A 91 -12.55 -4.20 -7.91
N VAL A 92 -11.58 -5.12 -7.89
CA VAL A 92 -11.84 -6.55 -7.68
C VAL A 92 -11.08 -7.03 -6.45
N PRO A 93 -11.76 -7.55 -5.41
CA PRO A 93 -11.09 -8.18 -4.27
C PRO A 93 -10.21 -9.36 -4.74
N ALA A 94 -9.04 -9.48 -4.14
CA ALA A 94 -8.07 -10.51 -4.44
C ALA A 94 -7.28 -10.91 -3.19
N ASP A 95 -6.76 -12.14 -3.21
CA ASP A 95 -5.99 -12.69 -2.10
C ASP A 95 -4.54 -12.95 -2.51
N ALA A 96 -3.61 -12.58 -1.64
CA ALA A 96 -2.22 -13.00 -1.71
C ALA A 96 -2.03 -14.10 -0.67
N VAL A 97 -1.93 -15.33 -1.15
CA VAL A 97 -1.80 -16.53 -0.31
C VAL A 97 -0.32 -16.81 -0.07
N TYR A 98 0.12 -16.64 1.17
CA TYR A 98 1.43 -17.04 1.65
C TYR A 98 1.30 -18.31 2.51
N GLU A 99 2.41 -18.96 2.82
CA GLU A 99 2.42 -20.23 3.56
C GLU A 99 1.66 -20.16 4.89
N ARG A 100 1.71 -19.00 5.58
CA ARG A 100 1.13 -18.81 6.92
C ARG A 100 0.03 -17.76 7.01
N VAL A 101 -0.17 -16.97 5.96
CA VAL A 101 -1.09 -15.83 5.99
C VAL A 101 -1.75 -15.65 4.63
N VAL A 102 -3.03 -15.33 4.65
CA VAL A 102 -3.77 -14.86 3.48
C VAL A 102 -3.98 -13.36 3.65
N ALA A 103 -3.37 -12.57 2.77
CA ALA A 103 -3.53 -11.13 2.78
C ALA A 103 -4.55 -10.72 1.72
N GLU A 104 -5.66 -10.13 2.15
CA GLU A 104 -6.68 -9.58 1.25
C GLU A 104 -6.25 -8.19 0.75
N TYR A 105 -6.43 -7.94 -0.54
CA TYR A 105 -6.21 -6.66 -1.20
C TYR A 105 -7.24 -6.49 -2.33
N CYS A 106 -7.17 -5.38 -3.08
CA CYS A 106 -7.95 -5.26 -4.32
C CYS A 106 -7.04 -5.03 -5.51
N MET A 107 -7.31 -5.70 -6.62
CA MET A 107 -6.78 -5.34 -7.93
C MET A 107 -7.67 -4.29 -8.58
N VAL A 108 -7.09 -3.52 -9.50
CA VAL A 108 -7.81 -2.47 -10.23
C VAL A 108 -7.70 -2.69 -11.73
N HIS A 109 -8.85 -2.77 -12.39
CA HIS A 109 -8.94 -2.79 -13.84
C HIS A 109 -8.69 -1.41 -14.42
N HIS A 110 -8.07 -1.37 -15.60
CA HIS A 110 -7.87 -0.14 -16.34
C HIS A 110 -9.22 0.44 -16.78
N ASN A 111 -9.42 1.72 -16.47
CA ASN A 111 -10.53 2.53 -16.97
C ASN A 111 -9.98 3.89 -17.43
N PRO A 112 -10.23 4.33 -18.69
CA PRO A 112 -9.74 5.62 -19.19
C PRO A 112 -10.19 6.85 -18.39
N ALA A 113 -11.25 6.73 -17.59
CA ALA A 113 -11.71 7.80 -16.70
C ALA A 113 -10.80 8.00 -15.47
N GLN A 114 -9.94 7.03 -15.15
CA GLN A 114 -9.03 7.11 -14.01
C GLN A 114 -7.96 8.19 -14.23
N SER A 115 -7.82 9.05 -13.23
CA SER A 115 -6.83 10.13 -13.21
C SER A 115 -5.64 9.73 -12.34
N TRP A 116 -4.46 9.69 -12.97
CA TRP A 116 -3.23 9.20 -12.37
C TRP A 116 -2.20 10.31 -12.21
N TYR A 117 -1.54 10.33 -11.05
CA TYR A 117 -0.55 11.34 -10.69
C TYR A 117 0.70 10.66 -10.14
N TYR A 118 1.86 11.26 -10.38
CA TYR A 118 3.12 10.85 -9.77
C TYR A 118 4.00 12.07 -9.53
N LEU A 119 4.91 11.97 -8.57
CA LEU A 119 5.88 13.03 -8.30
C LEU A 119 7.14 12.79 -9.15
N ARG A 120 7.30 13.60 -10.20
CA ARG A 120 8.49 13.57 -11.07
C ARG A 120 9.74 13.94 -10.26
N GLU A 121 10.83 13.20 -10.47
CA GLU A 121 12.14 13.48 -9.86
C GLU A 121 12.12 13.52 -8.32
N GLN A 122 11.24 12.72 -7.69
CA GLN A 122 11.09 12.71 -6.24
C GLN A 122 12.43 12.48 -5.53
N LYS A 123 12.76 13.34 -4.57
CA LYS A 123 14.03 13.33 -3.84
C LYS A 123 13.94 12.45 -2.60
N PRO A 124 15.08 11.94 -2.09
CA PRO A 124 15.12 11.19 -0.82
C PRO A 124 14.66 12.00 0.41
N THR A 125 14.49 13.32 0.28
CA THR A 125 13.95 14.20 1.32
C THR A 125 12.42 14.31 1.30
N GLU A 126 11.76 13.72 0.30
CA GLU A 126 10.31 13.82 0.08
C GLU A 126 9.65 12.46 0.32
N ALA A 127 8.50 12.45 1.00
CA ALA A 127 7.69 11.26 1.19
C ALA A 127 6.28 11.50 0.66
N LEU A 128 5.73 10.48 0.00
CA LEU A 128 4.31 10.45 -0.35
C LEU A 128 3.56 9.78 0.80
N ILE A 129 2.52 10.44 1.30
CA ILE A 129 1.62 9.88 2.30
C ILE A 129 0.23 9.88 1.71
N PHE A 130 -0.39 8.71 1.64
CA PHE A 130 -1.73 8.57 1.07
C PHE A 130 -2.56 7.56 1.85
N LYS A 131 -3.87 7.80 1.85
CA LYS A 131 -4.86 6.93 2.49
C LYS A 131 -5.22 5.79 1.54
N ALA A 132 -4.93 4.56 1.94
CA ALA A 132 -5.23 3.37 1.15
C ALA A 132 -6.68 2.92 1.32
N THR A 133 -7.19 2.89 2.56
CA THR A 133 -8.56 2.44 2.89
C THR A 133 -9.06 3.12 4.16
N ASP A 134 -10.38 3.28 4.28
CA ASP A 134 -11.08 3.89 5.42
C ASP A 134 -12.32 3.07 5.72
N SER A 135 -12.54 2.72 7.00
CA SER A 135 -13.68 1.91 7.40
C SER A 135 -15.01 2.65 7.33
N ASN A 136 -15.01 3.98 7.16
CA ASN A 136 -16.22 4.73 6.87
C ASN A 136 -16.66 4.49 5.42
N ALA A 137 -17.78 3.79 5.23
CA ALA A 137 -18.33 3.47 3.91
C ALA A 137 -18.68 4.71 3.06
N GLU A 138 -18.95 5.87 3.69
CA GLU A 138 -19.22 7.13 2.98
C GLU A 138 -17.94 7.85 2.53
N SER A 139 -16.76 7.37 2.96
CA SER A 139 -15.48 7.98 2.60
C SER A 139 -14.99 7.48 1.23
N ILE A 140 -14.93 8.37 0.25
CA ILE A 140 -14.30 8.14 -1.07
C ILE A 140 -12.76 8.17 -0.94
N SER A 141 -12.19 7.21 -0.24
CA SER A 141 -10.76 7.23 0.09
C SER A 141 -10.06 5.91 -0.10
N ARG A 142 -10.21 5.37 -1.29
CA ARG A 142 -9.38 4.28 -1.77
C ARG A 142 -8.35 4.88 -2.72
N CYS A 143 -7.08 4.59 -2.50
CA CYS A 143 -6.01 5.07 -3.37
C CYS A 143 -5.37 3.86 -4.03
N ALA A 144 -5.80 3.60 -5.27
CA ALA A 144 -5.13 2.64 -6.13
C ALA A 144 -3.74 3.19 -6.48
N HIS A 145 -2.73 2.34 -6.43
CA HIS A 145 -1.36 2.76 -6.70
C HIS A 145 -0.55 1.61 -7.30
N GLY A 146 0.53 1.99 -7.98
CA GLY A 146 1.41 1.05 -8.67
C GLY A 146 2.65 1.75 -9.17
N SER A 147 3.71 0.99 -9.37
CA SER A 147 4.95 1.47 -9.99
C SER A 147 4.88 1.29 -11.49
N PHE A 148 5.38 2.24 -12.27
CA PHE A 148 5.33 2.16 -13.73
C PHE A 148 6.68 2.45 -14.37
N TYR A 149 6.91 1.89 -15.56
CA TYR A 149 8.12 2.16 -16.32
C TYR A 149 8.06 3.56 -16.94
N LEU A 150 9.09 4.37 -16.67
CA LEU A 150 9.30 5.64 -17.36
C LEU A 150 10.24 5.44 -18.57
N PRO A 151 9.84 5.79 -19.81
CA PRO A 151 10.69 5.61 -20.99
C PRO A 151 12.00 6.41 -20.97
N GLU A 152 12.05 7.51 -20.22
CA GLU A 152 13.19 8.44 -20.13
C GLU A 152 14.37 7.89 -19.30
N THR A 153 14.29 6.63 -18.82
CA THR A 153 15.13 6.09 -17.72
C THR A 153 16.32 5.23 -18.14
N LYS A 154 16.72 5.26 -19.42
CA LYS A 154 17.89 4.49 -19.85
C LYS A 154 19.12 4.91 -19.04
N ASN A 155 19.73 3.95 -18.33
CA ASN A 155 20.92 4.09 -17.48
C ASN A 155 20.74 4.86 -16.16
N THR A 156 19.53 4.88 -15.58
CA THR A 156 19.32 5.45 -14.24
C THR A 156 19.69 4.48 -13.13
N ILE A 157 20.02 5.02 -11.95
CA ILE A 157 20.28 4.23 -10.73
C ILE A 157 19.02 3.41 -10.40
N PRO A 158 19.13 2.09 -10.16
CA PRO A 158 17.99 1.28 -9.74
C PRO A 158 17.31 1.85 -8.48
N ARG A 159 15.97 1.86 -8.50
CA ARG A 159 15.16 2.42 -7.43
C ARG A 159 15.40 1.70 -6.11
N GLU A 160 15.60 2.48 -5.05
CA GLU A 160 15.52 2.01 -3.68
C GLU A 160 14.52 2.86 -2.91
N SER A 161 13.57 2.20 -2.24
CA SER A 161 12.50 2.85 -1.49
C SER A 161 12.18 2.09 -0.21
N ILE A 162 11.52 2.78 0.71
CA ILE A 162 10.84 2.18 1.85
C ILE A 162 9.34 2.41 1.73
N ASP A 163 8.60 1.34 2.00
CA ASP A 163 7.15 1.30 2.03
C ASP A 163 6.71 1.04 3.47
N VAL A 164 6.00 1.98 4.09
CA VAL A 164 5.50 1.83 5.47
C VAL A 164 3.99 1.74 5.45
N ARG A 165 3.44 0.74 6.14
CA ARG A 165 2.00 0.60 6.40
C ARG A 165 1.69 1.09 7.81
N VAL A 166 0.69 1.97 7.89
CA VAL A 166 0.18 2.51 9.15
C VAL A 166 -1.31 2.19 9.25
N LEU A 167 -1.72 1.56 10.34
CA LEU A 167 -3.12 1.53 10.76
C LEU A 167 -3.33 2.67 11.76
N VAL A 168 -4.24 3.58 11.44
CA VAL A 168 -4.72 4.63 12.33
C VAL A 168 -6.11 4.22 12.78
N MET A 169 -6.34 4.16 14.09
CA MET A 169 -7.62 3.78 14.66
C MET A 169 -8.11 4.87 15.59
N ASP A 170 -9.37 5.25 15.43
CA ASP A 170 -10.13 6.10 16.33
C ASP A 170 -11.32 5.30 16.86
N ALA A 171 -11.21 4.81 18.09
CA ALA A 171 -12.16 4.01 18.82
C ALA A 171 -12.30 4.55 20.25
N ASP A 172 -13.51 4.40 20.81
CA ASP A 172 -13.84 4.77 22.19
C ASP A 172 -13.32 3.70 23.18
N ILE A 173 -11.99 3.58 23.30
CA ILE A 173 -11.29 2.60 24.14
C ILE A 173 -10.05 3.19 24.83
N ASP A 174 -9.61 2.54 25.91
CA ASP A 174 -8.26 2.72 26.43
C ASP A 174 -7.25 2.03 25.50
N TYR A 175 -6.45 2.85 24.81
CA TYR A 175 -5.40 2.39 23.90
C TYR A 175 -4.20 1.83 24.68
N PRO A 176 -3.63 0.69 24.23
CA PRO A 176 -2.36 0.22 24.76
C PRO A 176 -1.23 1.18 24.37
N THR A 177 -0.23 1.32 25.23
CA THR A 177 0.86 2.29 25.04
C THR A 177 1.70 2.00 23.80
N GLU A 178 2.05 0.72 23.55
CA GLU A 178 2.76 0.24 22.35
C GLU A 178 2.46 -1.26 22.14
N VAL A 179 2.31 -1.71 20.88
CA VAL A 179 2.22 -3.13 20.51
C VAL A 179 3.14 -3.35 19.30
N GLU A 180 4.10 -4.27 19.39
CA GLU A 180 4.94 -4.68 18.25
C GLU A 180 4.15 -5.59 17.30
N TRP A 181 4.30 -5.36 15.99
CA TRP A 181 3.56 -6.08 14.94
C TRP A 181 4.52 -7.07 14.28
N PHE A 182 4.11 -8.32 14.11
CA PHE A 182 4.91 -9.30 13.37
C PHE A 182 4.86 -8.99 11.86
N THR A 183 6.04 -9.06 11.22
CA THR A 183 6.24 -9.01 9.77
C THR A 183 5.97 -10.36 9.12
#